data_AF-A0A1I7LTH9-F1
#
_entry.id   AF-A0A1I7LTH9-F1
#
_cell.length_a   1.000
_cell.length_b   1.000
_cell.length_c   1.000
_cell.angle_alpha   90.00
_cell.angle_beta   90.00
_cell.angle_gamma   90.00
#
_symmetry.space_group_name_H-M   'P 1'
#
loop_
_entity.id
_entity.type
_entity.pdbx_description
1 polymer ?
#
loop_
_entity_poly.entity_id
_entity_poly.type
_entity_poly.pdbx_seq_one_letter_code
_entity_poly.pdbx_strand_id
1 'polypeptide(L)'
;MEQEDRRYIVQQKKIAAGDEKPPVFAKVMRSKEGAFEGVSFIKSKEKATIMTVAEADQAIAWALKKKPNAKEYETKIICVGQ
;
A
#
# COMPACT_ATOMS: atom_id res chain seq x y z
N MET A 1 -7.10 16.93 18.73
CA MET A 1 -6.22 15.77 18.52
C MET A 1 -6.76 15.01 17.31
N GLU A 2 -6.33 15.36 16.11
CA GLU A 2 -6.42 14.41 14.99
C GLU A 2 -5.39 13.33 15.31
N GLN A 3 -5.77 12.34 16.12
CA GLN A 3 -5.07 11.07 16.09
C GLN A 3 -5.34 10.54 14.69
N GLU A 4 -4.42 10.89 13.79
CA GLU A 4 -4.51 10.64 12.38
C GLU A 4 -5.02 9.21 12.20
N ASP A 5 -6.06 9.08 11.37
CA ASP A 5 -6.85 7.90 11.08
C ASP A 5 -5.97 6.80 10.42
N ARG A 6 -4.90 6.38 11.12
CA ARG A 6 -3.91 5.38 10.72
C ARG A 6 -4.52 4.02 10.95
N ARG A 7 -5.48 3.72 10.09
CA ARG A 7 -6.21 2.46 10.08
C ARG A 7 -6.36 1.92 8.67
N TYR A 8 -5.53 2.36 7.74
CA TYR A 8 -5.59 1.91 6.36
C TYR A 8 -4.34 1.13 5.97
N ILE A 9 -4.55 0.16 5.10
CA ILE A 9 -3.48 -0.51 4.34
C ILE A 9 -3.82 -0.43 2.86
N VAL A 10 -2.79 -0.44 2.01
CA VAL A 10 -2.98 -0.54 0.55
C VAL A 10 -2.78 -1.98 0.12
N GLN A 11 -3.74 -2.53 -0.60
CA GLN A 11 -3.69 -3.85 -1.23
C GLN A 11 -3.58 -3.71 -2.74
N GLN A 12 -2.78 -4.57 -3.37
CA GLN A 12 -2.76 -4.79 -4.81
C GLN A 12 -3.07 -6.25 -5.14
N LYS A 13 -4.01 -6.46 -6.08
CA LYS A 13 -4.31 -7.77 -6.66
C LYS A 13 -4.03 -7.72 -8.16
N LYS A 14 -3.31 -8.71 -8.70
CA LYS A 14 -3.00 -8.74 -10.13
C LYS A 14 -4.28 -9.07 -10.91
N ILE A 15 -4.66 -8.22 -11.86
CA ILE A 15 -5.89 -8.32 -12.66
C ILE A 15 -5.89 -9.60 -13.48
N ALA A 16 -4.80 -9.84 -14.24
CA ALA A 16 -4.70 -10.97 -15.16
C ALA A 16 -4.45 -12.33 -14.49
N ALA A 17 -4.20 -12.37 -13.18
CA ALA A 17 -3.91 -13.62 -12.47
C ALA A 17 -5.11 -14.19 -11.72
N GLY A 18 -6.30 -13.57 -11.85
CA GLY A 18 -7.51 -14.02 -11.16
C GLY A 18 -7.27 -14.30 -9.67
N ASP A 19 -7.70 -15.47 -9.20
CA ASP A 19 -7.49 -15.95 -7.83
C ASP A 19 -6.22 -16.79 -7.65
N GLU A 20 -5.42 -17.01 -8.69
CA GLU A 20 -4.19 -17.81 -8.60
C GLU A 20 -3.06 -17.09 -7.85
N LYS A 21 -3.06 -15.75 -7.82
CA LYS A 21 -2.05 -14.98 -7.10
C LYS A 21 -2.64 -14.31 -5.87
N PRO A 22 -2.08 -14.57 -4.66
CA PRO A 22 -2.53 -13.89 -3.47
C PRO A 22 -2.28 -12.39 -3.58
N PRO A 23 -3.10 -11.56 -2.93
CA PRO A 23 -2.89 -10.12 -2.89
C PRO A 23 -1.55 -9.80 -2.21
N VAL A 24 -1.02 -8.63 -2.56
CA VAL A 24 0.15 -8.04 -1.92
C VAL A 24 -0.23 -6.73 -1.26
N PHE A 25 0.49 -6.37 -0.19
CA PHE A 25 0.18 -5.26 0.68
C PHE A 25 1.34 -4.28 0.72
N ALA A 26 1.04 -3.00 0.79
CA ALA A 26 2.03 -1.94 0.84
C ALA A 26 2.79 -1.95 2.17
N LYS A 27 4.11 -1.92 2.05
CA LYS A 27 5.06 -1.61 3.12
C LYS A 27 5.78 -0.34 2.72
N VAL A 28 5.47 0.75 3.42
CA VAL A 28 6.11 2.05 3.20
C VAL A 28 7.54 1.98 3.69
N MET A 29 8.47 2.45 2.86
CA MET A 29 9.87 2.62 3.19
C MET A 29 10.08 4.07 3.57
N ARG A 30 10.63 4.29 4.76
CA ARG A 30 10.98 5.63 5.26
C ARG A 30 12.48 5.71 5.52
N SER A 31 13.04 6.90 5.34
CA SER A 31 14.44 7.18 5.69
C SER A 31 14.65 7.12 7.20
N LYS A 32 15.90 7.23 7.64
CA LYS A 32 16.24 7.33 9.08
C LYS A 32 15.60 8.55 9.76
N GLU A 33 15.28 9.59 8.98
CA GLU A 33 14.62 10.81 9.45
C GLU A 33 13.08 10.72 9.38
N GLY A 34 12.55 9.58 8.94
CA GLY A 34 11.11 9.34 8.83
C GLY A 34 10.48 9.84 7.52
N ALA A 35 11.27 10.37 6.58
CA ALA A 35 10.77 10.83 5.28
C ALA A 35 10.36 9.64 4.39
N PHE A 36 9.27 9.77 3.64
CA PHE A 36 8.83 8.74 2.69
C PHE A 36 9.85 8.58 1.55
N GLU A 37 10.35 7.35 1.33
CA GLU A 37 11.29 7.04 0.25
C GLU A 37 10.67 6.16 -0.85
N GLY A 38 9.64 5.39 -0.51
CA GLY A 38 8.92 4.58 -1.49
C GLY A 38 8.01 3.54 -0.85
N VAL A 39 7.51 2.62 -1.69
CA VAL A 39 6.66 1.52 -1.24
C VAL A 39 7.09 0.19 -1.86
N SER A 40 7.22 -0.82 -0.99
CA SER A 40 7.37 -2.23 -1.39
C SER A 40 6.04 -2.96 -1.22
N PHE A 41 5.78 -3.97 -2.04
CA PHE A 41 4.57 -4.79 -1.92
C PHE A 41 4.95 -6.19 -1.47
N ILE A 42 4.36 -6.66 -0.37
CA ILE A 42 4.66 -7.94 0.29
C ILE A 42 3.42 -8.82 0.39
N LYS A 43 3.56 -10.14 0.44
CA LYS A 43 2.40 -11.06 0.55
C LYS A 43 1.78 -11.12 1.96
N SER A 44 2.45 -10.58 2.97
CA SER A 44 2.01 -10.65 4.36
C SER A 44 1.23 -9.40 4.75
N LYS A 45 -0.07 -9.57 5.03
CA LYS A 45 -0.97 -8.49 5.49
C LYS A 45 -0.53 -7.91 6.83
N GLU A 46 -0.11 -8.77 7.76
CA GLU A 46 0.27 -8.39 9.14
C GLU A 46 1.52 -7.50 9.19
N LYS A 47 2.38 -7.61 8.18
CA LYS A 47 3.60 -6.80 8.03
C LYS A 47 3.39 -5.56 7.18
N ALA A 48 2.18 -5.32 6.69
CA ALA A 48 1.83 -4.12 5.94
C ALA A 48 1.93 -2.89 6.83
N THR A 49 2.30 -1.75 6.25
CA THR A 49 2.32 -0.50 7.00
C THR A 49 0.88 -0.03 7.19
N ILE A 50 0.46 0.12 8.45
CA ILE A 50 -0.77 0.84 8.77
C ILE A 50 -0.49 2.33 8.62
N MET A 51 -1.31 3.01 7.83
CA MET A 51 -1.06 4.37 7.37
C MET A 51 -2.36 5.19 7.36
N THR A 52 -2.23 6.51 7.31
CA THR A 52 -3.38 7.39 7.08
C THR A 52 -3.90 7.24 5.65
N VAL A 53 -5.09 7.74 5.37
CA VAL A 53 -5.59 7.80 3.98
C VAL A 53 -4.65 8.59 3.07
N ALA A 54 -4.08 9.70 3.55
CA ALA A 54 -3.15 10.53 2.79
C ALA A 54 -1.84 9.79 2.45
N GLU A 55 -1.30 9.03 3.40
CA GLU A 55 -0.13 8.17 3.18
C GLU A 55 -0.44 7.02 2.22
N ALA A 56 -1.66 6.48 2.27
CA ALA A 56 -2.13 5.46 1.34
C ALA A 56 -2.18 6.00 -0.09
N ASP A 57 -2.74 7.18 -0.30
CA ASP A 57 -2.73 7.86 -1.60
C ASP A 57 -1.31 8.13 -2.09
N GLN A 58 -0.40 8.57 -1.21
CA GLN A 58 1.00 8.79 -1.55
C GLN A 58 1.70 7.49 -2.00
N ALA A 59 1.43 6.37 -1.30
CA ALA A 59 1.97 5.06 -1.68
C ALA A 59 1.43 4.60 -3.04
N ILE A 60 0.14 4.81 -3.31
CA ILE A 60 -0.49 4.47 -4.60
C ILE A 60 0.10 5.32 -5.73
N ALA A 61 0.19 6.64 -5.54
CA ALA A 61 0.76 7.56 -6.52
C ALA A 61 2.22 7.21 -6.85
N TRP A 62 3.03 6.88 -5.83
CA TRP A 62 4.40 6.43 -6.05
C TRP A 62 4.44 5.11 -6.82
N ALA A 63 3.59 4.14 -6.49
CA ALA A 63 3.53 2.85 -7.17
C ALA A 63 3.16 3.02 -8.65
N LEU A 64 2.15 3.83 -8.96
CA LEU A 64 1.74 4.15 -10.33
C LEU A 64 2.85 4.84 -11.12
N LYS A 65 3.62 5.73 -10.48
CA LYS A 65 4.72 6.47 -11.13
C LYS A 65 5.97 5.62 -11.36
N LYS A 66 6.34 4.75 -10.42
CA LYS A 66 7.61 4.02 -10.43
C LYS A 66 7.51 2.60 -10.99
N LYS A 67 6.34 1.97 -10.94
CA LYS A 67 6.15 0.59 -11.41
C LYS A 67 5.46 0.59 -12.78
N PRO A 68 6.16 0.24 -13.87
CA PRO A 68 5.58 0.25 -15.22
C PRO A 68 4.41 -0.75 -15.37
N ASN A 69 4.40 -1.79 -14.53
CA ASN A 69 3.36 -2.80 -14.46
C ASN A 69 2.24 -2.47 -13.45
N ALA A 70 2.19 -1.27 -12.85
CA ALA A 70 1.14 -0.92 -11.89
C ALA A 70 -0.28 -1.06 -12.48
N LYS A 71 -0.43 -0.82 -13.79
CA LYS A 71 -1.68 -1.04 -14.54
C LYS A 71 -2.17 -2.49 -14.56
N GLU A 72 -1.31 -3.46 -14.26
CA GLU A 72 -1.69 -4.87 -14.18
C GLU A 72 -2.33 -5.23 -12.82
N TYR A 73 -2.39 -4.29 -11.88
CA TYR A 73 -2.87 -4.52 -10.53
C TYR A 73 -4.06 -3.62 -10.21
N GLU A 74 -5.11 -4.23 -9.68
CA GLU A 74 -6.18 -3.51 -9.00
C GLU A 74 -5.67 -3.10 -7.62
N THR A 75 -5.67 -1.80 -7.33
CA THR A 75 -5.20 -1.24 -6.06
C THR A 75 -6.38 -0.78 -5.22
N LYS A 76 -6.42 -1.17 -3.94
CA LYS A 76 -7.51 -0.87 -3.00
C LYS A 76 -6.94 -0.37 -1.67
N ILE A 77 -7.59 0.63 -1.07
CA ILE A 77 -7.34 1.05 0.31
C ILE A 77 -8.32 0.27 1.20
N ILE A 78 -7.80 -0.41 2.22
CA ILE A 78 -8.59 -1.24 3.13
C ILE A 78 -8.49 -0.64 4.53
N CYS A 79 -9.66 -0.33 5.10
CA CYS A 79 -9.76 0.03 6.52
C CYS A 79 -9.60 -1.24 7.36
N VAL A 80 -8.69 -1.21 8.33
CA VAL A 80 -8.36 -2.29 9.27
C VAL A 80 -8.66 -1.93 10.72
N GLY A 81 -9.16 -0.71 10.99
CA GLY A 81 -9.53 -0.24 12.32
C GLY A 81 -11.03 0.03 12.42
N GLN A 82 -11.59 -0.31 13.57
CA GLN A 82 -12.98 -0.06 13.96
C GLN A 82 -13.13 1.36 14.51
#